data_AF-A0A9E4RPS1-F1
#
_entry.id   AF-A0A9E4RPS1-F1
#
_cell.length_a   1.000
_cell.length_b   1.000
_cell.length_c   1.000
_cell.angle_alpha   90.00
_cell.angle_beta   90.00
_cell.angle_gamma   90.00
#
_symmetry.space_group_name_H-M   'P 1'
#
loop_
_entity.id
_entity.type
_entity.pdbx_description
1 polymer ?
#
loop_
_entity_poly.entity_id
_entity_poly.type
_entity_poly.pdbx_seq_one_letter_code
_entity_poly.pdbx_strand_id
1 'polypeptide(L)'
;MTGAPLLQTALHETHVRLGARMVGFAGYDMPVQYEGILAEARAVRTGAGVFDVSHMGRIVVEGAEARALLDWVHTADIGEAMPVGRARYGLVCNEAGGIID
;
A
#
# COMPACT_ATOMS: atom_id res chain seq x y z
N MET A 1 -1.30 12.84 -23.27
CA MET A 1 -2.16 12.05 -22.39
C MET A 1 -2.94 13.03 -21.55
N THR A 2 -4.25 13.16 -21.76
CA THR A 2 -5.10 14.13 -21.07
C THR A 2 -5.13 13.78 -19.58
N GLY A 3 -4.42 14.60 -18.79
CA GLY A 3 -4.12 14.37 -17.39
C GLY A 3 -5.36 14.54 -16.53
N ALA A 4 -5.98 13.42 -16.16
CA ALA A 4 -6.93 13.41 -15.07
C ALA A 4 -6.25 14.01 -13.82
N PRO A 5 -6.97 14.84 -13.03
CA PRO A 5 -6.41 15.36 -11.78
C PRO A 5 -6.01 14.19 -10.87
N LEU A 6 -4.85 14.32 -10.25
CA LEU A 6 -4.35 13.33 -9.29
C LEU A 6 -5.29 13.26 -8.08
N LEU A 7 -5.53 12.05 -7.59
CA LEU A 7 -6.27 11.83 -6.35
C LEU A 7 -5.46 12.33 -5.15
N GLN A 8 -6.13 12.72 -4.08
CA GLN A 8 -5.49 13.22 -2.85
C GLN A 8 -5.87 12.33 -1.67
N THR A 9 -4.90 12.08 -0.77
CA THR A 9 -5.19 11.42 0.51
C THR A 9 -5.82 12.39 1.50
N ALA A 10 -6.41 11.87 2.58
CA ALA A 10 -6.92 12.70 3.67
C ALA A 10 -5.83 13.56 4.36
N LEU A 11 -4.55 13.25 4.15
CA LEU A 11 -3.42 13.97 4.74
C LEU A 11 -2.75 14.95 3.76
N HIS A 12 -3.27 15.12 2.54
CA HIS A 12 -2.67 15.94 1.49
C HIS A 12 -2.32 17.36 1.95
N GLU A 13 -3.28 18.08 2.54
CA GLU A 13 -3.03 19.45 3.04
C GLU A 13 -1.96 19.51 4.13
N THR A 14 -1.83 18.44 4.93
CA THR A 14 -0.79 18.34 5.96
C THR A 14 0.58 18.21 5.31
N HIS A 15 0.70 17.39 4.26
CA HIS A 15 1.95 17.24 3.51
C HIS A 15 2.39 18.56 2.88
N VAL A 16 1.47 19.27 2.22
CA VAL A 16 1.74 20.58 1.62
C VAL A 16 2.22 21.59 2.68
N ARG A 17 1.53 21.65 3.83
CA ARG A 17 1.89 22.56 4.93
C ARG A 17 3.25 22.23 5.54
N LEU A 18 3.64 20.95 5.59
CA LEU A 18 4.94 20.50 6.06
C LEU A 18 6.06 20.69 5.03
N GLY A 19 5.77 21.25 3.85
CA GLY A 19 6.77 21.51 2.82
C GLY A 19 7.21 20.26 2.08
N ALA A 20 6.38 19.22 2.05
CA ALA A 20 6.68 18.02 1.30
C ALA A 20 6.82 18.32 -0.20
N ARG A 21 7.76 17.65 -0.85
CA ARG A 21 7.82 17.60 -2.30
C ARG A 21 6.73 16.64 -2.81
N MET A 22 5.65 17.21 -3.34
CA MET A 22 4.52 16.46 -3.87
C MET A 22 4.79 16.00 -5.32
N VAL A 23 4.46 14.75 -5.64
CA VAL A 23 4.62 14.15 -6.98
C VAL A 23 3.47 13.21 -7.30
N GLY A 24 3.21 13.03 -8.59
CA GLY A 24 2.29 11.99 -9.06
C GLY A 24 2.85 10.59 -8.85
N PHE A 25 2.16 9.77 -8.08
CA PHE A 25 2.50 8.37 -7.80
C PHE A 25 1.24 7.50 -7.75
N ALA A 26 1.18 6.45 -8.56
CA ALA A 26 0.04 5.53 -8.65
C ALA A 26 -1.34 6.21 -8.82
N GLY A 27 -1.39 7.35 -9.52
CA GLY A 27 -2.62 8.14 -9.71
C GLY A 27 -2.98 9.09 -8.55
N TYR A 28 -2.15 9.17 -7.52
CA TYR A 28 -2.29 10.09 -6.38
C TYR A 28 -1.21 11.18 -6.39
N ASP A 29 -1.49 12.31 -5.76
CA ASP A 29 -0.52 13.35 -5.44
C ASP A 29 0.07 13.09 -4.04
N MET A 30 1.31 12.58 -4.01
CA MET A 30 1.92 11.98 -2.80
C MET A 30 3.22 12.68 -2.41
N PRO A 31 3.56 12.76 -1.11
CA PRO A 31 4.83 13.30 -0.64
C PRO A 31 5.99 12.34 -0.92
N VAL A 32 6.96 12.74 -1.75
CA VAL A 32 8.16 11.91 -2.03
C VAL A 32 9.27 12.11 -1.00
N GLN A 33 9.37 13.30 -0.40
CA GLN A 33 10.33 13.66 0.66
C GLN A 33 9.95 15.01 1.29
N TYR A 34 10.49 15.30 2.47
CA TYR A 34 10.37 16.54 3.23
C TYR A 34 11.74 17.22 3.40
N GLU A 35 12.66 16.59 4.12
CA GLU A 35 14.01 17.10 4.40
C GLU A 35 15.07 16.48 3.47
N GLY A 36 14.75 15.34 2.85
CA GLY A 36 15.57 14.66 1.87
C GLY A 36 15.74 13.17 2.17
N ILE A 37 15.81 12.36 1.10
CA ILE A 37 15.77 10.89 1.18
C ILE A 37 16.77 10.31 2.19
N LEU A 38 18.02 10.78 2.21
CA LEU A 38 19.04 10.23 3.13
C LEU A 38 18.79 10.61 4.59
N ALA A 39 18.25 11.81 4.85
CA ALA A 39 17.92 12.25 6.19
C ALA A 39 16.74 11.43 6.74
N GLU A 40 15.68 11.27 5.94
CA GLU A 40 14.49 10.49 6.30
C GLU A 40 14.81 9.00 6.46
N ALA A 41 15.62 8.42 5.58
CA ALA A 41 16.07 7.04 5.70
C ALA A 41 16.90 6.81 6.98
N ARG A 42 17.74 7.77 7.37
CA ARG A 42 18.46 7.71 8.65
C ARG A 42 17.49 7.80 9.82
N ALA A 43 16.54 8.74 9.80
CA ALA A 43 15.55 8.91 10.85
C ALA A 43 14.76 7.62 11.13
N VAL A 44 14.31 6.91 10.09
CA VAL A 44 13.64 5.61 10.22
C VAL A 44 14.55 4.55 10.83
N ARG A 45 15.82 4.50 10.41
CA ARG A 45 16.77 3.46 10.85
C ARG A 45 17.32 3.70 12.27
N THR A 46 17.40 4.94 12.71
CA THR A 46 17.97 5.30 14.02
C THR A 46 16.92 5.77 15.03
N GLY A 47 15.66 5.84 14.63
CA GLY A 47 14.56 6.33 15.45
C GLY A 47 13.22 5.84 14.93
N ALA A 48 12.40 6.77 14.41
CA ALA A 48 11.09 6.48 13.86
C ALA A 48 10.84 7.31 12.60
N GLY A 49 9.94 6.83 11.76
CA GLY A 49 9.38 7.60 10.66
C GLY A 49 7.88 7.35 10.53
N VAL A 50 7.19 8.32 9.94
CA VAL A 50 5.74 8.28 9.71
C VAL A 50 5.52 8.40 8.21
N PHE A 51 4.74 7.47 7.65
CA PHE A 51 4.46 7.41 6.22
C PHE A 51 2.96 7.45 5.98
N ASP A 52 2.53 8.24 5.00
CA ASP A 52 1.18 8.18 4.47
C ASP A 52 1.11 7.12 3.36
N VAL A 53 0.59 5.94 3.70
CA VAL A 53 0.37 4.83 2.77
C VAL A 53 -1.11 4.70 2.38
N SER A 54 -1.92 5.74 2.61
CA SER A 54 -3.38 5.68 2.42
C SER A 54 -3.82 5.51 0.97
N HIS A 55 -2.91 5.70 0.01
CA HIS A 55 -3.13 5.44 -1.41
C HIS A 55 -3.18 3.94 -1.76
N MET A 56 -2.75 3.06 -0.85
CA MET A 56 -2.80 1.61 -1.05
C MET A 56 -4.24 1.09 -1.03
N GLY A 57 -4.56 0.23 -2.01
CA GLY A 57 -5.85 -0.44 -2.09
C GLY A 57 -6.10 -1.34 -0.88
N ARG A 58 -7.36 -1.38 -0.42
CA ARG A 58 -7.82 -2.30 0.63
C ARG A 58 -9.11 -2.94 0.16
N ILE A 59 -9.15 -4.27 0.17
CA ILE A 59 -10.31 -5.05 -0.22
C ILE A 59 -10.74 -5.88 0.99
N VAL A 60 -12.02 -5.78 1.34
CA VAL A 60 -12.64 -6.61 2.38
C VAL A 60 -13.44 -7.70 1.68
N VAL A 61 -13.19 -8.96 2.02
CA VAL A 61 -13.87 -10.13 1.45
C VAL A 61 -14.65 -10.81 2.56
N GLU A 62 -15.96 -10.95 2.38
CA GLU A 62 -16.89 -11.49 3.38
C GLU A 62 -17.80 -12.56 2.76
N GLY A 63 -18.36 -13.43 3.60
CA GLY A 63 -19.25 -14.52 3.19
C GLY A 63 -18.63 -15.91 3.35
N ALA A 64 -19.46 -16.94 3.15
CA ALA A 64 -19.08 -18.33 3.41
C ALA A 64 -17.90 -18.81 2.55
N GLU A 65 -17.73 -18.24 1.35
CA GLU A 65 -16.69 -18.63 0.39
C GLU A 65 -15.45 -17.72 0.43
N ALA A 66 -15.40 -16.71 1.32
CA ALA A 66 -14.30 -15.74 1.36
C ALA A 66 -12.93 -16.42 1.52
N ARG A 67 -12.83 -17.43 2.38
CA ARG A 67 -11.60 -18.21 2.56
C ARG A 67 -11.21 -18.98 1.29
N ALA A 68 -12.16 -19.68 0.67
CA ALA A 68 -11.89 -20.46 -0.53
C ALA A 68 -11.43 -19.58 -1.69
N LEU A 69 -12.02 -18.38 -1.83
CA LEU A 69 -11.56 -17.37 -2.78
C LEU A 69 -10.12 -16.94 -2.48
N LEU A 70 -9.81 -16.62 -1.23
CA LEU A 70 -8.47 -16.20 -0.83
C LEU A 70 -7.42 -17.30 -1.06
N ASP A 71 -7.71 -18.55 -0.70
CA ASP A 71 -6.84 -19.70 -1.00
C ASP A 71 -6.66 -19.93 -2.51
N TRP A 72 -7.65 -19.55 -3.33
CA TRP A 72 -7.58 -19.66 -4.79
C TRP A 72 -6.76 -18.55 -5.45
N VAL A 73 -6.88 -17.29 -4.97
CA VAL A 73 -6.16 -16.16 -5.57
C VAL A 73 -4.74 -15.96 -5.05
N HIS A 74 -4.46 -16.36 -3.80
CA HIS A 74 -3.15 -16.18 -3.18
C HIS A 74 -2.27 -17.41 -3.32
N THR A 75 -0.96 -17.18 -3.50
CA THR A 75 0.04 -18.26 -3.49
C THR A 75 0.33 -18.84 -2.10
N ALA A 76 -0.13 -18.18 -1.04
CA ALA A 76 0.08 -18.60 0.34
C ALA A 76 -1.20 -19.26 0.90
N ASP A 77 -1.04 -20.36 1.63
CA ASP A 77 -2.15 -21.04 2.33
C ASP A 77 -2.75 -20.09 3.39
N ILE A 78 -3.98 -19.64 3.19
CA ILE A 78 -4.72 -18.79 4.12
C ILE A 78 -5.54 -19.65 5.09
N GLY A 79 -5.94 -20.83 4.62
CA GLY A 79 -7.03 -21.58 5.19
C GLY A 79 -6.85 -22.05 6.64
N GLU A 80 -5.92 -22.97 6.91
CA GLU A 80 -5.73 -23.51 8.27
C GLU A 80 -4.67 -22.75 9.07
N ALA A 81 -3.84 -21.96 8.38
CA ALA A 81 -2.59 -21.46 8.93
C ALA A 81 -2.63 -19.99 9.36
N MET A 82 -3.79 -19.31 9.33
CA MET A 82 -3.90 -17.89 9.67
C MET A 82 -4.98 -17.59 10.74
N PRO A 83 -4.60 -17.57 12.03
CA PRO A 83 -5.48 -17.13 13.11
C PRO A 83 -5.93 -15.67 12.96
N VAL A 84 -7.08 -15.33 13.54
CA VAL A 84 -7.56 -13.94 13.65
C VAL A 84 -6.50 -13.04 14.28
N GLY A 85 -6.31 -11.84 13.72
CA GLY A 85 -5.31 -10.87 14.18
C GLY A 85 -3.89 -11.13 13.64
N ARG A 86 -3.72 -12.06 12.71
CA ARG A 86 -2.47 -12.27 11.96
C ARG A 86 -2.60 -11.74 10.54
N ALA A 87 -1.45 -11.48 9.92
CA ALA A 87 -1.31 -11.13 8.52
C ALA A 87 -0.38 -12.13 7.84
N ARG A 88 -0.60 -12.37 6.55
CA ARG A 88 0.22 -13.23 5.71
C ARG A 88 0.51 -12.50 4.41
N TYR A 89 1.77 -12.51 3.99
CA TYR A 89 2.18 -12.01 2.70
C TYR A 89 2.15 -13.16 1.69
N GLY A 90 1.66 -12.87 0.51
CA GLY A 90 1.63 -13.78 -0.62
C GLY A 90 1.53 -12.99 -1.90
N LEU A 91 1.51 -13.70 -3.01
CA LEU A 91 1.36 -13.12 -4.33
C LEU A 91 -0.02 -13.46 -4.86
N VAL A 92 -0.57 -12.61 -5.72
CA VAL A 92 -1.66 -12.93 -6.63
C VAL A 92 -1.04 -13.15 -8.00
N CYS A 93 -1.28 -14.32 -8.60
CA CYS A 93 -0.72 -14.68 -9.89
C CYS A 93 -1.82 -14.89 -10.94
N ASN A 94 -1.47 -14.70 -12.21
CA ASN A 94 -2.30 -15.12 -13.33
C ASN A 94 -2.19 -16.64 -13.58
N GLU A 95 -2.98 -17.16 -14.52
CA GLU A 95 -3.06 -18.60 -14.82
C GLU A 95 -1.74 -19.19 -15.36
N ALA A 96 -0.84 -18.36 -15.89
CA ALA A 96 0.49 -18.77 -16.33
C ALA A 96 1.55 -18.72 -15.21
N GLY A 97 1.16 -18.33 -14.00
CA GLY A 97 2.05 -18.17 -12.84
C GLY A 97 2.81 -16.84 -12.80
N GLY A 98 2.47 -15.88 -13.67
CA GLY A 98 3.03 -14.53 -13.64
C GLY A 98 2.40 -13.69 -12.54
N ILE A 99 3.21 -12.89 -11.83
CA ILE A 99 2.76 -12.07 -10.70
C ILE A 99 1.90 -10.90 -11.20
N ILE A 100 0.73 -10.73 -10.58
CA ILE A 100 -0.17 -9.59 -10.75
C ILE A 100 0.09 -8.57 -9.64
N ASP A 101 0.18 -9.03 -8.39
CA ASP A 101 0.47 -8.23 -7.18
C ASP A 101 1.15 -9.11 -6.10
#